data_AF-A0A914XC83-F1
#
_entry.id   AF-A0A914XC83-F1
#
_cell.length_a   1.000
_cell.length_b   1.000
_cell.length_c   1.000
_cell.angle_alpha   90.00
_cell.angle_beta   90.00
_cell.angle_gamma   90.00
#
_symmetry.space_group_name_H-M   'P 1'
#
loop_
_entity.id
_entity.type
_entity.pdbx_description
1 polymer ?
#
loop_
_entity_poly.entity_id
_entity_poly.type
_entity_poly.pdbx_seq_one_letter_code
_entity_poly.pdbx_strand_id
1 'polypeptide(L)'
;MGNNASTSSAPTHPPRKKKSSATSSDGIKSLRSTRSSSTGRASPRSSSTERAASPGGSARPHRLLPETPRRNGSAPSRLSPNSPRPIIDRRSSSAHLTSIQNQLILKSWKRSQRTGLDCVGSKTFMNIFRREPSLKKLFGLEGTAESQLKYDARFRAHASSFTRTIDFVVKNLDDMDGISAHVQDLGRKHVLFQSRGFKPQYWDIFAESLTECAIDWEGGVRCREAMAAWRILIAFVIDQMRLGFDRERALAFEIRKISMRSSSPSPAPPLLMQNNGDDE
;
A
#
# COMPACT_ATOMS: atom_id res chain seq x y z
N MET A 1 -63.23 52.75 -44.39
CA MET A 1 -62.70 54.15 -44.34
C MET A 1 -63.09 54.74 -43.00
N GLY A 2 -62.28 55.65 -42.43
CA GLY A 2 -62.53 56.27 -41.13
C GLY A 2 -61.63 55.75 -40.02
N ASN A 3 -61.07 56.64 -39.20
CA ASN A 3 -60.00 56.38 -38.23
C ASN A 3 -60.36 56.85 -36.80
N ASN A 4 -59.45 56.54 -35.86
CA ASN A 4 -59.11 57.24 -34.60
C ASN A 4 -59.71 56.78 -33.25
N ALA A 5 -58.77 56.49 -32.34
CA ALA A 5 -58.73 56.70 -30.88
C ALA A 5 -59.98 57.30 -30.18
N SER A 6 -60.42 56.82 -29.01
CA SER A 6 -59.74 56.96 -27.69
C SER A 6 -60.54 56.23 -26.58
N THR A 7 -60.10 55.87 -25.35
CA THR A 7 -58.79 55.70 -24.66
C THR A 7 -59.00 55.00 -23.29
N SER A 8 -57.96 54.34 -22.76
CA SER A 8 -57.68 54.09 -21.31
C SER A 8 -58.64 53.25 -20.43
N SER A 9 -58.11 52.12 -19.90
CA SER A 9 -58.08 51.78 -18.45
C SER A 9 -57.16 50.57 -18.20
N ALA A 10 -56.53 50.49 -17.02
CA ALA A 10 -55.61 49.40 -16.60
C ALA A 10 -56.22 48.56 -15.44
N PRO A 11 -55.62 47.43 -15.00
CA PRO A 11 -54.52 47.54 -14.00
C PRO A 11 -53.45 46.42 -13.93
N THR A 12 -52.28 46.79 -13.39
CA THR A 12 -51.33 46.02 -12.54
C THR A 12 -50.77 44.63 -12.92
N HIS A 13 -49.42 44.56 -12.98
CA HIS A 13 -48.61 43.37 -12.68
C HIS A 13 -47.46 43.75 -11.70
N PRO A 14 -47.01 42.86 -10.79
CA PRO A 14 -45.87 43.11 -9.91
C PRO A 14 -44.50 42.85 -10.60
N PRO A 15 -43.39 43.46 -10.13
CA PRO A 15 -42.13 43.54 -10.89
C PRO A 15 -41.13 42.40 -10.63
N ARG A 16 -40.34 42.06 -11.66
CA ARG A 16 -39.21 41.11 -11.61
C ARG A 16 -37.87 41.84 -11.85
N LYS A 17 -37.05 42.04 -10.80
CA LYS A 17 -35.66 42.54 -10.93
C LYS A 17 -34.74 41.34 -11.24
N LYS A 18 -34.17 41.22 -12.44
CA LYS A 18 -33.02 41.91 -13.07
C LYS A 18 -31.65 41.34 -12.66
N LYS A 19 -30.83 41.04 -13.68
CA LYS A 19 -29.42 40.57 -13.58
C LYS A 19 -28.45 41.75 -13.76
N SER A 20 -27.21 41.57 -13.29
CA SER A 20 -25.96 42.06 -13.88
C SER A 20 -25.19 40.84 -14.43
N SER A 21 -24.59 40.78 -15.63
CA SER A 21 -23.56 41.61 -16.29
C SER A 21 -22.20 41.54 -15.54
N ALA A 22 -21.16 40.77 -15.87
CA ALA A 22 -20.68 40.01 -17.07
C ALA A 22 -19.49 40.66 -17.81
N THR A 23 -18.39 39.91 -17.93
CA THR A 23 -17.26 39.95 -18.91
C THR A 23 -16.34 38.77 -18.53
N SER A 24 -16.03 37.81 -19.40
CA SER A 24 -15.08 37.80 -20.55
C SER A 24 -13.67 37.32 -20.11
N SER A 25 -12.92 36.44 -20.80
CA SER A 25 -13.06 35.89 -22.16
C SER A 25 -12.63 34.41 -22.28
N ASP A 26 -13.28 33.70 -23.22
CA ASP A 26 -12.82 32.69 -24.21
C ASP A 26 -11.47 31.92 -24.06
N GLY A 27 -11.34 30.66 -24.53
CA GLY A 27 -12.27 29.83 -25.32
C GLY A 27 -11.82 28.35 -25.52
N ILE A 28 -12.68 27.41 -25.96
CA ILE A 28 -13.06 27.09 -27.38
C ILE A 28 -11.96 26.25 -28.09
N LYS A 29 -12.13 25.01 -28.63
CA LYS A 29 -13.19 23.96 -28.75
C LYS A 29 -12.43 22.60 -28.90
N SER A 30 -12.84 21.46 -28.34
CA SER A 30 -13.83 20.49 -28.85
C SER A 30 -13.79 20.18 -30.36
N LEU A 31 -13.70 18.89 -30.74
CA LEU A 31 -14.47 18.32 -31.86
C LEU A 31 -14.55 16.78 -31.80
N ARG A 32 -15.51 16.19 -32.51
CA ARG A 32 -15.91 14.77 -32.44
C ARG A 32 -16.33 14.27 -33.84
N SER A 33 -15.86 13.10 -34.25
CA SER A 33 -16.25 12.40 -35.49
C SER A 33 -16.40 10.90 -35.15
N THR A 34 -17.61 10.32 -35.04
CA THR A 34 -18.51 9.80 -36.10
C THR A 34 -18.01 8.51 -36.79
N ARG A 35 -18.91 7.55 -36.94
CA ARG A 35 -18.74 6.26 -37.64
C ARG A 35 -19.29 6.36 -39.07
N SER A 36 -18.68 5.62 -39.99
CA SER A 36 -19.34 5.04 -41.18
C SER A 36 -18.52 3.85 -41.71
N SER A 37 -19.06 3.07 -42.64
CA SER A 37 -18.52 1.73 -43.00
C SER A 37 -19.03 1.22 -44.36
N SER A 38 -18.15 0.72 -45.24
CA SER A 38 -18.48 -0.31 -46.25
C SER A 38 -17.29 -0.80 -47.11
N THR A 39 -17.25 -2.11 -47.34
CA THR A 39 -16.84 -2.86 -48.57
C THR A 39 -15.73 -2.39 -49.53
N GLY A 40 -14.79 -3.29 -49.85
CA GLY A 40 -13.87 -3.26 -51.01
C GLY A 40 -13.32 -4.68 -51.32
N ARG A 41 -12.83 -4.96 -52.55
CA ARG A 41 -12.58 -6.34 -53.06
C ARG A 41 -11.33 -6.46 -53.96
N ALA A 42 -10.75 -7.68 -53.98
CA ALA A 42 -9.89 -8.30 -55.02
C ALA A 42 -8.35 -8.34 -54.80
N SER A 43 -7.73 -9.40 -55.35
CA SER A 43 -6.27 -9.69 -55.43
C SER A 43 -5.81 -9.75 -56.91
N PRO A 44 -4.50 -9.84 -57.20
CA PRO A 44 -3.83 -11.15 -57.48
C PRO A 44 -2.62 -11.43 -56.56
N ARG A 45 -2.18 -12.69 -56.26
CA ARG A 45 -1.34 -13.67 -57.04
C ARG A 45 0.04 -13.14 -57.49
N SER A 46 1.16 -13.87 -57.43
CA SER A 46 1.54 -15.19 -56.81
C SER A 46 3.09 -15.19 -56.59
N SER A 47 3.87 -16.20 -56.16
CA SER A 47 3.79 -17.69 -56.04
C SER A 47 4.35 -18.14 -54.65
N SER A 48 4.71 -19.36 -54.21
CA SER A 48 5.25 -20.66 -54.73
C SER A 48 6.72 -20.62 -55.19
N THR A 49 7.63 -21.54 -54.81
CA THR A 49 7.53 -22.94 -54.31
C THR A 49 8.48 -23.25 -53.11
N GLU A 50 8.12 -24.15 -52.17
CA GLU A 50 8.67 -25.51 -51.88
C GLU A 50 10.17 -25.63 -51.47
N ARG A 51 10.64 -26.60 -50.64
CA ARG A 51 10.00 -27.74 -49.95
C ARG A 51 10.76 -28.11 -48.65
N ALA A 52 10.17 -28.96 -47.81
CA ALA A 52 10.78 -29.47 -46.57
C ALA A 52 11.54 -30.80 -46.75
N ALA A 53 12.46 -31.11 -45.82
CA ALA A 53 13.00 -32.47 -45.62
C ALA A 53 13.41 -32.74 -44.16
N SER A 54 12.98 -33.89 -43.64
CA SER A 54 13.51 -34.63 -42.48
C SER A 54 13.00 -36.06 -42.61
N PRO A 55 13.83 -37.09 -42.39
CA PRO A 55 13.77 -37.79 -41.10
C PRO A 55 15.16 -38.20 -40.57
N GLY A 56 15.20 -38.82 -39.37
CA GLY A 56 16.43 -39.23 -38.70
C GLY A 56 16.87 -40.69 -38.95
N GLY A 57 18.04 -41.04 -38.42
CA GLY A 57 18.60 -42.41 -38.48
C GLY A 57 19.80 -42.60 -37.54
N SER A 58 19.78 -43.71 -36.79
CA SER A 58 20.75 -44.12 -35.76
C SER A 58 22.22 -44.22 -36.23
N ALA A 59 23.18 -43.84 -35.36
CA ALA A 59 24.36 -44.66 -35.03
C ALA A 59 25.21 -44.05 -33.89
N ARG A 60 25.94 -44.90 -33.15
CA ARG A 60 26.90 -44.55 -32.09
C ARG A 60 28.14 -45.45 -32.19
N PRO A 61 29.36 -44.91 -32.06
CA PRO A 61 30.50 -45.67 -31.56
C PRO A 61 31.07 -45.08 -30.25
N HIS A 62 31.77 -45.91 -29.49
CA HIS A 62 32.47 -45.52 -28.25
C HIS A 62 33.89 -45.02 -28.55
N ARG A 63 34.42 -44.04 -27.78
CA ARG A 63 35.87 -43.96 -27.55
C ARG A 63 36.25 -43.36 -26.19
N LEU A 64 36.65 -44.27 -25.29
CA LEU A 64 37.70 -44.17 -24.27
C LEU A 64 38.01 -42.81 -23.60
N LEU A 65 37.81 -42.77 -22.28
CA LEU A 65 38.49 -41.86 -21.34
C LEU A 65 39.71 -42.57 -20.73
N PRO A 66 40.81 -41.87 -20.38
CA PRO A 66 41.83 -42.35 -19.44
C PRO A 66 41.53 -41.91 -17.99
N GLU A 67 41.93 -42.70 -16.99
CA GLU A 67 41.61 -42.49 -15.57
C GLU A 67 42.78 -41.96 -14.70
N THR A 68 42.52 -40.86 -13.98
CA THR A 68 43.15 -40.46 -12.69
C THR A 68 44.69 -40.22 -12.67
N PRO A 69 45.24 -39.60 -11.60
CA PRO A 69 45.41 -40.24 -10.29
C PRO A 69 44.93 -39.41 -9.08
N ARG A 70 44.76 -40.09 -7.93
CA ARG A 70 44.39 -39.50 -6.62
C ARG A 70 45.56 -38.72 -5.97
N ARG A 71 45.26 -37.69 -5.17
CA ARG A 71 46.03 -37.43 -3.92
C ARG A 71 45.24 -36.73 -2.80
N ASN A 72 45.28 -37.36 -1.63
CA ASN A 72 45.08 -36.92 -0.24
C ASN A 72 44.43 -35.54 0.06
N GLY A 73 43.19 -35.58 0.55
CA GLY A 73 42.91 -35.47 2.00
C GLY A 73 43.16 -34.14 2.73
N SER A 74 42.07 -33.49 3.15
CA SER A 74 41.93 -32.78 4.43
C SER A 74 40.45 -32.70 4.82
N ALA A 75 40.15 -32.79 6.13
CA ALA A 75 38.77 -32.85 6.63
C ALA A 75 38.17 -31.45 6.85
N PRO A 76 36.84 -31.27 6.74
CA PRO A 76 36.19 -30.02 7.13
C PRO A 76 36.31 -29.82 8.64
N SER A 77 36.92 -28.71 9.05
CA SER A 77 37.07 -28.37 10.47
C SER A 77 35.70 -28.14 11.12
N ARG A 78 35.46 -28.82 12.25
CA ARG A 78 34.22 -28.66 13.04
C ARG A 78 34.18 -27.25 13.62
N LEU A 79 33.15 -26.47 13.28
CA LEU A 79 32.92 -25.17 13.90
C LEU A 79 32.54 -25.37 15.38
N SER A 80 33.21 -24.63 16.27
CA SER A 80 32.99 -24.72 17.71
C SER A 80 31.65 -24.09 18.13
N PRO A 81 30.88 -24.66 19.08
CA PRO A 81 29.52 -24.19 19.36
C PRO A 81 29.41 -22.80 20.01
N ASN A 82 30.52 -22.25 20.52
CA ASN A 82 30.49 -21.24 21.58
C ASN A 82 30.96 -19.83 21.14
N SER A 83 30.70 -19.44 19.88
CA SER A 83 30.81 -18.05 19.45
C SER A 83 29.48 -17.33 19.67
N PRO A 84 29.43 -16.21 20.41
CA PRO A 84 28.22 -15.38 20.50
C PRO A 84 27.76 -14.98 19.10
N ARG A 85 26.49 -15.23 18.79
CA ARG A 85 25.87 -14.67 17.57
C ARG A 85 25.92 -13.14 17.68
N PRO A 86 26.20 -12.41 16.59
CA PRO A 86 26.13 -10.95 16.63
C PRO A 86 24.71 -10.53 17.02
N ILE A 87 24.57 -9.98 18.23
CA ILE A 87 23.35 -9.34 18.66
C ILE A 87 23.21 -8.11 17.78
N ILE A 88 22.24 -8.14 16.86
CA ILE A 88 21.93 -6.99 16.01
C ILE A 88 21.44 -5.90 16.95
N ASP A 89 22.26 -4.87 17.18
CA ASP A 89 21.91 -3.78 18.07
C ASP A 89 20.73 -3.01 17.50
N ARG A 90 19.58 -3.20 18.13
CA ARG A 90 18.27 -2.76 17.63
C ARG A 90 18.01 -1.27 17.92
N ARG A 91 19.05 -0.47 18.14
CA ARG A 91 18.95 0.94 18.59
C ARG A 91 19.42 2.00 17.59
N SER A 92 20.06 1.64 16.48
CA SER A 92 20.26 2.57 15.34
C SER A 92 19.23 2.30 14.25
N SER A 93 18.05 2.92 14.36
CA SER A 93 16.90 2.68 13.47
C SER A 93 17.01 3.37 12.09
N SER A 94 18.23 3.54 11.59
CA SER A 94 18.58 4.08 10.27
C SER A 94 18.77 2.93 9.27
N ALA A 95 17.88 2.78 8.29
CA ALA A 95 18.11 1.82 7.21
C ALA A 95 19.19 2.34 6.26
N HIS A 96 20.44 1.99 6.56
CA HIS A 96 21.60 2.26 5.70
C HIS A 96 21.59 1.35 4.46
N LEU A 97 20.61 1.58 3.59
CA LEU A 97 20.58 1.04 2.24
C LEU A 97 21.70 1.69 1.43
N THR A 98 22.53 0.88 0.79
CA THR A 98 23.55 1.37 -0.14
C THR A 98 22.89 1.95 -1.40
N SER A 99 23.59 2.84 -2.11
CA SER A 99 23.11 3.38 -3.41
C SER A 99 22.76 2.26 -4.42
N ILE A 100 23.50 1.14 -4.39
CA ILE A 100 23.20 -0.05 -5.20
C ILE A 100 21.87 -0.69 -4.78
N GLN A 101 21.62 -0.85 -3.47
CA GLN A 101 20.35 -1.38 -2.96
C GLN A 101 19.17 -0.47 -3.28
N ASN A 102 19.32 0.85 -3.17
CA ASN A 102 18.31 1.83 -3.61
C ASN A 102 18.02 1.71 -5.11
N GLN A 103 19.06 1.61 -5.95
CA GLN A 103 18.92 1.35 -7.39
C GLN A 103 18.20 0.03 -7.71
N LEU A 104 18.43 -1.02 -6.93
CA LEU A 104 17.73 -2.32 -7.08
C LEU A 104 16.24 -2.21 -6.70
N ILE A 105 15.92 -1.58 -5.56
CA ILE A 105 14.54 -1.33 -5.12
C ILE A 105 13.79 -0.49 -6.17
N LEU A 106 14.39 0.61 -6.67
CA LEU A 106 13.82 1.46 -7.71
C LEU A 106 13.56 0.72 -9.02
N LYS A 107 14.46 -0.18 -9.44
CA LYS A 107 14.29 -1.00 -10.66
C LYS A 107 13.18 -2.05 -10.48
N SER A 108 13.13 -2.68 -9.29
CA SER A 108 12.11 -3.65 -8.89
C SER A 108 10.70 -3.02 -8.83
N TRP A 109 10.57 -1.87 -8.18
CA TRP A 109 9.31 -1.08 -8.12
C TRP A 109 8.85 -0.62 -9.50
N LYS A 110 9.77 -0.17 -10.36
CA LYS A 110 9.45 0.14 -11.77
C LYS A 110 9.05 -1.09 -12.58
N ARG A 111 9.33 -2.33 -12.13
CA ARG A 111 8.82 -3.56 -12.77
C ARG A 111 7.42 -3.93 -12.26
N SER A 112 7.13 -3.77 -10.96
CA SER A 112 5.81 -4.06 -10.38
C SER A 112 4.67 -3.27 -11.05
N GLN A 113 4.93 -2.01 -11.42
CA GLN A 113 3.97 -1.13 -12.09
C GLN A 113 3.66 -1.52 -13.55
N ARG A 114 4.52 -2.34 -14.21
CA ARG A 114 4.32 -2.76 -15.61
C ARG A 114 3.35 -3.93 -15.76
N THR A 115 3.14 -4.71 -14.70
CA THR A 115 2.24 -5.88 -14.69
C THR A 115 0.74 -5.55 -14.59
N GLY A 116 0.38 -4.26 -14.66
CA GLY A 116 -1.01 -3.79 -14.63
C GLY A 116 -1.48 -3.33 -13.25
N LEU A 117 -2.60 -2.59 -13.22
CA LEU A 117 -3.16 -1.97 -12.00
C LEU A 117 -4.08 -2.89 -11.18
N ASP A 118 -3.86 -4.21 -11.22
CA ASP A 118 -4.17 -5.08 -10.08
C ASP A 118 -3.19 -4.72 -8.95
N CYS A 119 -3.47 -3.58 -8.30
CA CYS A 119 -2.51 -2.78 -7.55
C CYS A 119 -1.65 -3.61 -6.59
N VAL A 120 -0.40 -3.18 -6.38
CA VAL A 120 0.51 -3.77 -5.37
C VAL A 120 -0.21 -3.99 -4.03
N GLY A 121 -0.99 -2.99 -3.57
CA GLY A 121 -1.83 -3.15 -2.39
C GLY A 121 -2.95 -4.17 -2.52
N SER A 122 -3.63 -4.25 -3.66
CA SER A 122 -4.65 -5.27 -3.89
C SER A 122 -4.06 -6.67 -3.76
N LYS A 123 -2.89 -6.93 -4.36
CA LYS A 123 -2.19 -8.22 -4.22
C LYS A 123 -1.70 -8.47 -2.79
N THR A 124 -1.10 -7.46 -2.15
CA THR A 124 -0.59 -7.55 -0.77
C THR A 124 -1.73 -7.85 0.22
N PHE A 125 -2.85 -7.12 0.16
CA PHE A 125 -4.00 -7.37 1.03
C PHE A 125 -4.76 -8.66 0.70
N MET A 126 -4.74 -9.14 -0.55
CA MET A 126 -5.25 -10.48 -0.87
C MET A 126 -4.42 -11.57 -0.18
N ASN A 127 -3.08 -11.45 -0.18
CA ASN A 127 -2.20 -12.37 0.53
C ASN A 127 -2.42 -12.30 2.05
N ILE A 128 -2.57 -11.10 2.62
CA ILE A 128 -2.89 -10.92 4.05
C ILE A 128 -4.21 -11.60 4.42
N PHE A 129 -5.29 -11.42 3.64
CA PHE A 129 -6.58 -12.05 3.93
C PHE A 129 -6.67 -13.55 3.62
N ARG A 130 -5.70 -14.11 2.88
CA ARG A 130 -5.52 -15.57 2.75
C ARG A 130 -4.78 -16.16 3.94
N ARG A 131 -3.76 -15.46 4.45
CA ARG A 131 -3.01 -15.85 5.67
C ARG A 131 -3.86 -15.75 6.93
N GLU A 132 -4.58 -14.64 7.07
CA GLU A 132 -5.39 -14.34 8.26
C GLU A 132 -6.74 -13.76 7.83
N PRO A 133 -7.75 -14.62 7.55
CA PRO A 133 -9.06 -14.19 7.11
C PRO A 133 -9.81 -13.30 8.11
N SER A 134 -9.52 -13.39 9.41
CA SER A 134 -10.19 -12.56 10.43
C SER A 134 -9.91 -11.07 10.27
N LEU A 135 -8.77 -10.70 9.66
CA LEU A 135 -8.43 -9.30 9.38
C LEU A 135 -9.44 -8.58 8.48
N LYS A 136 -10.24 -9.32 7.67
CA LYS A 136 -11.34 -8.74 6.90
C LYS A 136 -12.30 -7.91 7.77
N LYS A 137 -12.49 -8.29 9.03
CA LYS A 137 -13.32 -7.56 10.02
C LYS A 137 -12.89 -6.12 10.22
N LEU A 138 -11.58 -5.85 10.29
CA LEU A 138 -11.04 -4.49 10.53
C LEU A 138 -11.41 -3.51 9.40
N PHE A 139 -11.70 -4.04 8.20
CA PHE A 139 -12.09 -3.30 7.00
C PHE A 139 -13.60 -3.40 6.69
N GLY A 140 -14.37 -4.13 7.51
CA GLY A 140 -15.78 -4.44 7.27
C GLY A 140 -16.04 -5.40 6.10
N LEU A 141 -15.02 -6.16 5.67
CA LEU A 141 -15.04 -7.08 4.53
C LEU A 141 -15.46 -8.52 4.92
N GLU A 142 -16.04 -8.70 6.12
CA GLU A 142 -16.69 -9.95 6.52
C GLU A 142 -17.76 -10.37 5.50
N GLY A 143 -17.94 -11.67 5.29
CA GLY A 143 -18.81 -12.23 4.23
C GLY A 143 -18.33 -11.98 2.79
N THR A 144 -17.34 -11.11 2.54
CA THR A 144 -16.92 -10.78 1.17
C THR A 144 -16.02 -11.88 0.59
N ALA A 145 -16.53 -12.57 -0.43
CA ALA A 145 -15.83 -13.61 -1.18
C ALA A 145 -14.56 -13.05 -1.86
N GLU A 146 -13.51 -13.87 -1.98
CA GLU A 146 -12.19 -13.40 -2.42
C GLU A 146 -12.21 -12.79 -3.83
N SER A 147 -12.93 -13.43 -4.76
CA SER A 147 -13.13 -12.94 -6.13
C SER A 147 -13.82 -11.57 -6.23
N GLN A 148 -14.55 -11.17 -5.18
CA GLN A 148 -15.30 -9.91 -5.12
C GLN A 148 -14.54 -8.78 -4.43
N LEU A 149 -13.54 -9.08 -3.59
CA LEU A 149 -12.77 -8.09 -2.83
C LEU A 149 -12.19 -6.99 -3.73
N LYS A 150 -11.69 -7.35 -4.93
CA LYS A 150 -11.09 -6.39 -5.87
C LYS A 150 -12.07 -5.33 -6.41
N TYR A 151 -13.39 -5.55 -6.30
CA TYR A 151 -14.41 -4.57 -6.71
C TYR A 151 -14.85 -3.66 -5.54
N ASP A 152 -14.78 -4.15 -4.30
CA ASP A 152 -15.19 -3.40 -3.09
C ASP A 152 -14.44 -2.06 -2.96
N ALA A 153 -15.19 -0.98 -2.71
CA ALA A 153 -14.64 0.36 -2.66
C ALA A 153 -13.70 0.59 -1.47
N ARG A 154 -13.96 -0.06 -0.32
CA ARG A 154 -13.15 0.03 0.92
C ARG A 154 -11.83 -0.70 0.71
N PHE A 155 -11.89 -1.89 0.13
CA PHE A 155 -10.70 -2.66 -0.27
C PHE A 155 -9.82 -1.85 -1.23
N ARG A 156 -10.40 -1.36 -2.34
CA ARG A 156 -9.67 -0.55 -3.33
C ARG A 156 -9.10 0.74 -2.74
N ALA A 157 -9.82 1.43 -1.86
CA ALA A 157 -9.34 2.64 -1.19
C ALA A 157 -8.13 2.37 -0.28
N HIS A 158 -8.18 1.31 0.52
CA HIS A 158 -7.08 0.95 1.42
C HIS A 158 -5.87 0.43 0.63
N ALA A 159 -6.08 -0.45 -0.35
CA ALA A 159 -5.05 -0.91 -1.29
C ALA A 159 -4.36 0.24 -2.04
N SER A 160 -5.12 1.26 -2.46
CA SER A 160 -4.58 2.46 -3.12
C SER A 160 -3.76 3.33 -2.17
N SER A 161 -4.26 3.56 -0.94
CA SER A 161 -3.56 4.35 0.08
C SER A 161 -2.23 3.71 0.49
N PHE A 162 -2.24 2.38 0.64
CA PHE A 162 -1.02 1.60 0.87
C PHE A 162 -0.05 1.67 -0.32
N THR A 163 -0.53 1.51 -1.56
CA THR A 163 0.33 1.59 -2.76
C THR A 163 1.00 2.96 -2.87
N ARG A 164 0.31 4.06 -2.51
CA ARG A 164 0.88 5.41 -2.42
C ARG A 164 1.91 5.54 -1.29
N THR A 165 1.74 4.84 -0.17
CA THR A 165 2.71 4.83 0.93
C THR A 165 4.03 4.20 0.50
N ILE A 166 3.98 3.02 -0.16
CA ILE A 166 5.21 2.39 -0.68
C ILE A 166 5.82 3.19 -1.82
N ASP A 167 5.01 3.81 -2.69
CA ASP A 167 5.51 4.70 -3.74
C ASP A 167 6.22 5.94 -3.17
N PHE A 168 5.71 6.52 -2.07
CA PHE A 168 6.40 7.57 -1.33
C PHE A 168 7.72 7.07 -0.72
N VAL A 169 7.70 5.94 -0.02
CA VAL A 169 8.91 5.33 0.57
C VAL A 169 9.99 5.09 -0.49
N VAL A 170 9.63 4.49 -1.63
CA VAL A 170 10.58 4.16 -2.71
C VAL A 170 11.10 5.40 -3.46
N LYS A 171 10.37 6.53 -3.41
CA LYS A 171 10.78 7.79 -4.06
C LYS A 171 11.76 8.63 -3.23
N ASN A 172 11.86 8.39 -1.92
CA ASN A 172 12.65 9.20 -0.99
C ASN A 172 13.68 8.35 -0.22
N LEU A 173 14.25 7.31 -0.85
CA LEU A 173 15.22 6.38 -0.23
C LEU A 173 16.57 7.02 0.14
N ASP A 174 16.73 8.30 -0.15
CA ASP A 174 17.78 9.23 0.26
C ASP A 174 17.40 10.08 1.48
N ASP A 175 16.10 10.28 1.75
CA ASP A 175 15.56 10.97 2.94
C ASP A 175 14.92 9.96 3.92
N MET A 176 15.79 9.27 4.66
CA MET A 176 15.36 8.28 5.65
C MET A 176 14.62 8.89 6.85
N ASP A 177 14.81 10.18 7.15
CA ASP A 177 14.15 10.87 8.24
C ASP A 177 12.72 11.30 7.85
N GLY A 178 12.53 11.83 6.64
CA GLY A 178 11.22 12.09 6.06
C GLY A 178 10.38 10.82 5.88
N ILE A 179 11.01 9.70 5.47
CA ILE A 179 10.34 8.39 5.50
C ILE A 179 9.94 8.04 6.95
N SER A 180 10.87 8.13 7.90
CA SER A 180 10.62 7.79 9.31
C SER A 180 9.43 8.57 9.87
N ALA A 181 9.40 9.90 9.66
CA ALA A 181 8.31 10.76 10.09
C ALA A 181 6.96 10.37 9.45
N HIS A 182 6.95 10.07 8.15
CA HIS A 182 5.74 9.68 7.42
C HIS A 182 5.17 8.35 7.90
N VAL A 183 6.00 7.30 8.04
CA VAL A 183 5.50 5.98 8.44
C VAL A 183 5.25 5.89 9.95
N GLN A 184 5.95 6.66 10.80
CA GLN A 184 5.55 6.86 12.19
C GLN A 184 4.15 7.47 12.29
N ASP A 185 3.82 8.49 11.47
CA ASP A 185 2.48 9.09 11.45
C ASP A 185 1.39 8.10 11.02
N LEU A 186 1.68 7.26 10.02
CA LEU A 186 0.80 6.15 9.66
C LEU A 186 0.66 5.15 10.81
N GLY A 187 1.75 4.89 11.56
CA GLY A 187 1.76 4.10 12.79
C GLY A 187 0.82 4.65 13.87
N ARG A 188 0.93 5.95 14.21
CA ARG A 188 0.05 6.64 15.17
C ARG A 188 -1.43 6.39 14.84
N LYS A 189 -1.81 6.60 13.57
CA LYS A 189 -3.18 6.43 13.07
C LYS A 189 -3.74 5.01 13.26
N HIS A 190 -2.91 3.98 13.40
CA HIS A 190 -3.38 2.61 13.65
C HIS A 190 -3.84 2.37 15.10
N VAL A 191 -3.48 3.23 16.08
CA VAL A 191 -3.97 3.12 17.46
C VAL A 191 -5.50 3.21 17.53
N LEU A 192 -6.11 4.02 16.65
CA LEU A 192 -7.56 4.18 16.51
C LEU A 192 -8.29 2.84 16.24
N PHE A 193 -7.61 1.87 15.63
CA PHE A 193 -8.17 0.56 15.29
C PHE A 193 -7.96 -0.52 16.36
N GLN A 194 -7.22 -0.25 17.45
CA GLN A 194 -7.10 -1.20 18.56
C GLN A 194 -8.46 -1.55 19.18
N SER A 195 -9.36 -0.56 19.25
CA SER A 195 -10.76 -0.72 19.68
C SER A 195 -11.57 -1.71 18.85
N ARG A 196 -11.14 -1.97 17.60
CA ARG A 196 -11.75 -2.93 16.66
C ARG A 196 -11.01 -4.27 16.61
N GLY A 197 -9.96 -4.43 17.42
CA GLY A 197 -9.14 -5.64 17.49
C GLY A 197 -7.81 -5.58 16.73
N PHE A 198 -7.34 -4.42 16.25
CA PHE A 198 -6.02 -4.31 15.61
C PHE A 198 -4.88 -4.60 16.61
N LYS A 199 -3.91 -5.42 16.18
CA LYS A 199 -2.73 -5.86 16.95
C LYS A 199 -1.44 -5.57 16.15
N PRO A 200 -0.37 -5.02 16.75
CA PRO A 200 0.92 -4.75 16.08
C PRO A 200 1.63 -5.96 15.45
N GLN A 201 1.24 -7.18 15.82
CA GLN A 201 1.70 -8.44 15.22
C GLN A 201 1.18 -8.64 13.79
N TYR A 202 0.07 -7.99 13.41
CA TYR A 202 -0.43 -8.04 12.04
C TYR A 202 0.50 -7.36 11.03
N TRP A 203 1.45 -6.53 11.49
CA TRP A 203 2.52 -5.99 10.65
C TRP A 203 3.55 -7.05 10.20
N ASP A 204 3.69 -8.18 10.88
CA ASP A 204 4.59 -9.26 10.44
C ASP A 204 3.97 -10.03 9.26
N ILE A 205 2.66 -10.35 9.32
CA ILE A 205 1.88 -10.93 8.21
C ILE A 205 1.92 -10.02 6.98
N PHE A 206 1.86 -8.71 7.20
CA PHE A 206 2.03 -7.70 6.16
C PHE A 206 3.44 -7.71 5.56
N ALA A 207 4.49 -7.77 6.39
CA ALA A 207 5.88 -7.76 5.95
C ALA A 207 6.22 -8.99 5.09
N GLU A 208 5.72 -10.17 5.47
CA GLU A 208 5.75 -11.38 4.67
C GLU A 208 5.04 -11.17 3.31
N SER A 209 3.79 -10.72 3.35
CA SER A 209 2.94 -10.56 2.15
C SER A 209 3.51 -9.55 1.15
N LEU A 210 4.16 -8.47 1.61
CA LEU A 210 4.86 -7.52 0.76
C LEU A 210 6.19 -8.08 0.23
N THR A 211 6.93 -8.83 1.04
CA THR A 211 8.17 -9.51 0.62
C THR A 211 7.88 -10.53 -0.49
N GLU A 212 6.77 -11.25 -0.41
CA GLU A 212 6.32 -12.17 -1.48
C GLU A 212 5.93 -11.44 -2.75
N CYS A 213 5.22 -10.31 -2.64
CA CYS A 213 4.96 -9.46 -3.81
C CYS A 213 6.27 -8.99 -4.47
N ALA A 214 7.28 -8.61 -3.69
CA ALA A 214 8.59 -8.22 -4.21
C ALA A 214 9.34 -9.37 -4.92
N ILE A 215 9.24 -10.61 -4.42
CA ILE A 215 9.79 -11.80 -5.09
C ILE A 215 9.12 -12.00 -6.46
N ASP A 216 7.80 -11.83 -6.55
CA ASP A 216 7.06 -11.98 -7.80
C ASP A 216 7.38 -10.88 -8.82
N TRP A 217 7.68 -9.65 -8.38
CA TRP A 217 8.10 -8.55 -9.28
C TRP A 217 9.45 -8.79 -9.95
N GLU A 218 10.27 -9.74 -9.48
CA GLU A 218 11.50 -10.15 -10.17
C GLU A 218 11.26 -11.13 -11.34
N GLY A 219 10.01 -11.54 -11.60
CA GLY A 219 9.65 -12.24 -12.84
C GLY A 219 10.42 -13.54 -13.08
N GLY A 220 10.75 -14.27 -12.01
CA GLY A 220 11.57 -15.48 -12.04
C GLY A 220 13.09 -15.24 -11.89
N VAL A 221 13.59 -14.07 -12.30
CA VAL A 221 15.03 -13.69 -12.20
C VAL A 221 15.32 -13.19 -10.78
N ARG A 222 15.27 -14.10 -9.79
CA ARG A 222 15.38 -13.79 -8.35
C ARG A 222 16.74 -13.20 -7.95
N CYS A 223 16.90 -11.89 -8.14
CA CYS A 223 18.05 -11.12 -7.67
C CYS A 223 18.11 -11.14 -6.13
N ARG A 224 19.06 -11.92 -5.57
CA ARG A 224 19.21 -12.06 -4.10
C ARG A 224 19.44 -10.72 -3.41
N GLU A 225 20.19 -9.82 -4.03
CA GLU A 225 20.51 -8.48 -3.51
C GLU A 225 19.27 -7.59 -3.44
N ALA A 226 18.43 -7.58 -4.49
CA ALA A 226 17.16 -6.86 -4.48
C ALA A 226 16.23 -7.38 -3.37
N MET A 227 16.20 -8.69 -3.14
CA MET A 227 15.40 -9.29 -2.06
C MET A 227 15.95 -9.00 -0.67
N ALA A 228 17.28 -8.85 -0.52
CA ALA A 228 17.88 -8.37 0.72
C ALA A 228 17.54 -6.88 0.96
N ALA A 229 17.66 -6.04 -0.07
CA ALA A 229 17.33 -4.61 -0.03
C ALA A 229 15.86 -4.38 0.36
N TRP A 230 14.91 -5.08 -0.28
CA TRP A 230 13.50 -5.01 0.08
C TRP A 230 13.24 -5.44 1.53
N ARG A 231 13.87 -6.51 2.02
CA ARG A 231 13.70 -6.94 3.43
C ARG A 231 14.20 -5.90 4.43
N ILE A 232 15.35 -5.26 4.16
CA ILE A 232 15.88 -4.17 4.98
C ILE A 232 14.88 -2.99 5.01
N LEU A 233 14.39 -2.57 3.85
CA LEU A 233 13.42 -1.48 3.74
C LEU A 233 12.10 -1.79 4.47
N ILE A 234 11.55 -2.99 4.26
CA ILE A 234 10.28 -3.43 4.87
C ILE A 234 10.42 -3.54 6.40
N ALA A 235 11.52 -4.11 6.90
CA ALA A 235 11.77 -4.20 8.34
C ALA A 235 11.85 -2.81 8.99
N PHE A 236 12.58 -1.87 8.37
CA PHE A 236 12.66 -0.49 8.83
C PHE A 236 11.31 0.22 8.80
N VAL A 237 10.52 0.11 7.71
CA VAL A 237 9.17 0.70 7.65
C VAL A 237 8.30 0.17 8.78
N ILE A 238 8.36 -1.13 9.09
CA ILE A 238 7.58 -1.73 10.17
C ILE A 238 8.07 -1.35 11.56
N ASP A 239 9.38 -1.30 11.83
CA ASP A 239 9.89 -0.84 13.13
C ASP A 239 9.59 0.66 13.35
N GLN A 240 9.59 1.49 12.30
CA GLN A 240 9.17 2.89 12.37
C GLN A 240 7.64 3.05 12.55
N MET A 241 6.80 2.23 11.89
CA MET A 241 5.35 2.18 12.15
C MET A 241 5.05 1.77 13.60
N ARG A 242 5.78 0.77 14.13
CA ARG A 242 5.71 0.34 15.53
C ARG A 242 6.09 1.46 16.48
N LEU A 243 7.21 2.15 16.23
CA LEU A 243 7.66 3.29 17.02
C LEU A 243 6.62 4.41 17.09
N GLY A 244 5.97 4.74 15.96
CA GLY A 244 4.88 5.72 15.93
C GLY A 244 3.66 5.28 16.75
N PHE A 245 3.24 4.03 16.59
CA PHE A 245 2.10 3.44 17.30
C PHE A 245 2.32 3.31 18.81
N ASP A 246 3.49 2.84 19.24
CA ASP A 246 3.80 2.65 20.67
C ASP A 246 3.91 3.99 21.40
N ARG A 247 4.45 5.04 20.74
CA ARG A 247 4.44 6.43 21.24
C ARG A 247 3.02 6.95 21.43
N GLU A 248 2.17 6.83 20.41
CA GLU A 248 0.78 7.29 20.46
C GLU A 248 -0.05 6.53 21.52
N ARG A 249 0.13 5.21 21.62
CA ARG A 249 -0.55 4.40 22.64
C ARG A 249 -0.12 4.80 24.06
N ALA A 250 1.14 5.14 24.27
CA ALA A 250 1.63 5.63 25.57
C ALA A 250 1.05 7.00 25.92
N LEU A 251 1.00 7.94 24.97
CA LEU A 251 0.37 9.25 25.15
C LEU A 251 -1.13 9.12 25.48
N ALA A 252 -1.87 8.32 24.71
CA ALA A 252 -3.30 8.07 24.94
C ALA A 252 -3.58 7.43 26.32
N PHE A 253 -2.68 6.57 26.81
CA PHE A 253 -2.76 5.99 28.15
C PHE A 253 -2.56 7.03 29.25
N GLU A 254 -1.51 7.86 29.17
CA GLU A 254 -1.25 8.88 30.18
C GLU A 254 -2.31 10.00 30.19
N ILE A 255 -2.82 10.41 29.03
CA ILE A 255 -3.95 11.37 28.94
C ILE A 255 -5.19 10.81 29.66
N ARG A 256 -5.54 9.53 29.43
CA ARG A 256 -6.66 8.87 30.12
C ARG A 256 -6.44 8.78 31.64
N LYS A 257 -5.22 8.45 32.07
CA LYS A 257 -4.82 8.35 33.48
C LYS A 257 -4.87 9.71 34.20
N ILE A 258 -4.47 10.80 33.54
CA ILE A 258 -4.60 12.16 34.06
C ILE A 258 -6.08 12.54 34.22
N SER A 259 -6.91 12.29 33.18
CA SER A 259 -8.35 12.54 33.22
C SER A 259 -9.07 11.75 34.32
N MET A 260 -8.67 10.50 34.58
CA MET A 260 -9.18 9.70 35.69
C MET A 260 -8.79 10.31 37.05
N ARG A 261 -7.55 10.80 37.21
CA ARG A 261 -7.08 11.44 38.45
C ARG A 261 -7.77 12.77 38.72
N SER A 262 -8.10 13.57 37.71
CA SER A 262 -8.86 14.81 37.89
C SER A 262 -10.37 14.59 38.11
N SER A 263 -10.85 13.35 38.01
CA SER A 263 -12.26 12.97 38.19
C SER A 263 -12.56 12.34 39.57
N SER A 264 -11.57 12.22 40.46
CA SER A 264 -11.80 11.73 41.81
C SER A 264 -12.57 12.77 42.65
N PRO A 265 -13.70 12.43 43.29
CA PRO A 265 -14.43 13.38 44.13
C PRO A 265 -13.57 13.81 45.33
N SER A 266 -13.76 15.06 45.76
CA SER A 266 -13.16 15.55 47.01
C SER A 266 -13.59 14.65 48.17
N PRO A 267 -12.70 14.32 49.13
CA PRO A 267 -13.14 13.74 50.40
C PRO A 267 -14.21 14.66 51.02
N ALA A 268 -15.25 14.05 51.59
CA ALA A 268 -16.29 14.80 52.27
C ALA A 268 -15.68 15.58 53.45
N PRO A 269 -16.15 16.82 53.73
CA PRO A 269 -15.71 17.55 54.90
C PRO A 269 -16.03 16.73 56.16
N PRO A 270 -15.18 16.77 57.22
CA PRO A 270 -15.47 16.08 58.46
C PRO A 270 -16.82 16.50 59.01
N LEU A 271 -17.66 15.53 59.38
CA LEU A 271 -18.87 15.80 60.14
C LEU A 271 -18.45 16.33 61.52
N LEU A 272 -18.50 17.65 61.70
CA LEU A 272 -18.54 18.26 63.01
C LEU A 272 -19.73 17.66 63.75
N MET A 273 -19.47 16.86 64.77
CA MET A 273 -20.52 16.40 65.67
C MET A 273 -21.10 17.64 66.34
N GLN A 274 -22.39 17.88 66.10
CA GLN A 274 -23.13 18.87 66.84
C GLN A 274 -23.29 18.32 68.26
N ASN A 275 -22.50 18.86 69.19
CA ASN A 275 -22.78 18.70 70.61
C ASN A 275 -24.10 19.43 70.89
N ASN A 276 -25.20 18.69 70.83
CA ASN A 276 -26.41 19.08 71.54
C ASN A 276 -26.05 19.02 73.02
N GLY A 277 -25.83 20.18 73.62
CA GLY A 277 -25.89 20.32 75.07
C GLY A 277 -27.35 20.25 75.47
N ASP A 278 -27.76 19.07 75.94
CA ASP A 278 -28.78 18.99 76.97
C ASP A 278 -28.20 19.55 78.30
N ASP A 279 -29.01 19.56 79.37
CA ASP A 279 -28.78 20.21 80.68
C ASP A 279 -28.92 21.76 80.68
N GLU A 280 -29.63 22.42 81.61
CA GLU A 280 -30.85 22.11 82.41
C GLU A 280 -31.46 23.46 82.84
#